data_AF-A0A454JH43-F1
#
_entry.id   AF-A0A454JH43-F1
#
_cell.length_a   1.000
_cell.length_b   1.000
_cell.length_c   1.000
_cell.angle_alpha   90.00
_cell.angle_beta   90.00
_cell.angle_gamma   90.00
#
_symmetry.space_group_name_H-M   'P 1'
#
loop_
_entity.id
_entity.type
_entity.pdbx_description
1 polymer ?
#
loop_
_entity_poly.entity_id
_entity_poly.type
_entity_poly.pdbx_seq_one_letter_code
_entity_poly.pdbx_strand_id
1 'polypeptide(L)'
;MSCTVYVYFKIEPASGRQLLPALRRMQAALAVDGIRASLLRRADEPADVPLQTWMEVYQGVEDVAQFRQRMQQALDCYIDPLLMPPRHLECFQPLE
;
A
#
# COMPACT_ATOMS: atom_id res chain seq x y z
N MET A 1 -16.32 -13.44 4.83
CA MET A 1 -15.57 -12.74 5.90
C MET A 1 -14.60 -11.78 5.22
N SER A 2 -14.43 -10.57 5.73
CA SER A 2 -13.50 -9.59 5.13
C SER A 2 -12.05 -9.89 5.52
N CYS A 3 -11.14 -9.74 4.57
CA CYS A 3 -9.70 -9.81 4.78
C CYS A 3 -9.10 -8.43 5.07
N THR A 4 -7.91 -8.44 5.67
CA THR A 4 -6.99 -7.30 5.70
C THR A 4 -5.81 -7.59 4.78
N VAL A 5 -5.52 -6.66 3.88
CA VAL A 5 -4.39 -6.75 2.96
C VAL A 5 -3.29 -5.81 3.42
N TYR A 6 -2.08 -6.35 3.54
CA TYR A 6 -0.87 -5.60 3.87
C TYR A 6 0.00 -5.56 2.63
N VAL A 7 0.48 -4.37 2.30
CA VAL A 7 1.44 -4.17 1.22
C VAL A 7 2.64 -3.45 1.79
N TYR A 8 3.83 -4.02 1.68
CA TYR A 8 5.05 -3.35 2.15
C TYR A 8 6.12 -3.31 1.07
N PHE A 9 6.93 -2.26 1.13
CA PHE A 9 8.04 -2.02 0.22
C PHE A 9 9.10 -1.16 0.88
N LYS A 10 10.30 -1.21 0.32
CA LYS A 10 11.43 -0.37 0.73
C LYS A 10 11.58 0.78 -0.24
N ILE A 11 11.78 1.98 0.28
CA ILE A 11 11.90 3.19 -0.54
C ILE A 11 12.95 4.14 0.01
N GLU A 12 13.72 4.75 -0.90
CA GLU A 12 14.64 5.84 -0.54
C GLU A 12 13.84 7.07 -0.08
N PRO A 13 14.30 7.82 0.94
CA PRO A 13 13.58 8.98 1.43
C PRO A 13 13.26 10.04 0.36
N ALA A 14 14.17 10.24 -0.60
CA ALA A 14 13.97 11.18 -1.69
C ALA A 14 12.83 10.74 -2.63
N SER A 15 12.86 9.50 -3.08
CA SER A 15 11.81 8.88 -3.90
C SER A 15 10.48 8.81 -3.14
N GLY A 16 10.52 8.51 -1.84
CA GLY A 16 9.33 8.51 -0.98
C GLY A 16 8.62 9.86 -0.93
N ARG A 17 9.38 10.97 -0.84
CA ARG A 17 8.78 12.32 -0.90
C ARG A 17 8.04 12.58 -2.22
N GLN A 18 8.54 12.05 -3.33
CA GLN A 18 7.89 12.19 -4.64
C GLN A 18 6.67 11.28 -4.79
N LEU A 19 6.76 10.04 -4.27
CA LEU A 19 5.71 9.02 -4.40
C LEU A 19 4.52 9.25 -3.44
N LEU A 20 4.76 9.82 -2.26
CA LEU A 20 3.76 9.95 -1.19
C LEU A 20 2.44 10.61 -1.64
N PRO A 21 2.42 11.76 -2.34
CA PRO A 21 1.16 12.38 -2.77
C PRO A 21 0.39 11.51 -3.77
N ALA A 22 1.09 10.77 -4.63
CA ALA A 22 0.48 9.87 -5.60
C ALA A 22 -0.14 8.65 -4.91
N LEU A 23 0.57 8.03 -3.96
CA LEU A 23 0.04 6.95 -3.13
C LEU A 23 -1.20 7.38 -2.33
N ARG A 24 -1.19 8.59 -1.74
CA ARG A 24 -2.37 9.08 -1.00
C ARG A 24 -3.60 9.25 -1.89
N ARG A 25 -3.42 9.74 -3.12
CA ARG A 25 -4.52 9.84 -4.11
C ARG A 25 -5.02 8.46 -4.53
N MET A 26 -4.11 7.53 -4.79
CA MET A 26 -4.44 6.13 -5.11
C MET A 26 -5.24 5.47 -3.97
N GLN A 27 -4.79 5.62 -2.72
CA GLN A 27 -5.49 5.07 -1.56
C GLN A 27 -6.88 5.68 -1.37
N ALA A 28 -7.03 6.99 -1.58
CA ALA A 28 -8.34 7.64 -1.52
C ALA A 28 -9.30 7.11 -2.59
N ALA A 29 -8.80 6.82 -3.80
CA ALA A 29 -9.59 6.22 -4.88
C ALA A 29 -10.01 4.76 -4.58
N LEU A 30 -9.21 4.01 -3.81
CA LEU A 30 -9.58 2.67 -3.35
C LEU A 30 -10.51 2.68 -2.13
N ALA A 31 -10.49 3.75 -1.32
CA ALA A 31 -11.23 3.83 -0.07
C ALA A 31 -12.75 4.07 -0.25
N VAL A 32 -13.22 4.34 -1.47
CA VAL A 32 -14.65 4.58 -1.77
C VAL A 32 -15.49 3.30 -1.74
N ASP A 33 -14.87 2.13 -1.80
CA ASP A 33 -15.54 0.82 -1.88
C ASP A 33 -15.79 0.18 -0.49
N GLY A 34 -15.88 0.99 0.58
CA GLY A 34 -15.97 0.49 1.96
C GLY A 34 -14.64 -0.04 2.52
N ILE A 35 -13.57 0.02 1.72
CA ILE A 35 -12.21 -0.33 2.11
C ILE A 35 -11.60 0.83 2.90
N ARG A 36 -10.96 0.53 4.04
CA ARG A 36 -10.22 1.53 4.82
C ARG A 36 -8.73 1.39 4.54
N ALA A 37 -8.15 2.41 3.93
CA ALA A 37 -6.73 2.45 3.59
C ALA A 37 -5.91 3.25 4.62
N SER A 38 -4.77 2.71 5.02
CA SER A 38 -3.74 3.40 5.81
C SER A 38 -2.40 3.35 5.09
N LEU A 39 -1.55 4.35 5.31
CA LEU A 39 -0.15 4.35 4.89
C LEU A 39 0.70 4.69 6.11
N LEU A 40 1.60 3.78 6.44
CA LEU A 40 2.43 3.75 7.62
C LEU A 40 3.91 3.65 7.22
N ARG A 41 4.77 4.01 8.15
CA ARG A 41 6.21 3.81 8.10
C ARG A 41 6.60 2.92 9.27
N ARG A 42 7.54 2.00 9.07
CA ARG A 42 8.11 1.21 10.16
C ARG A 42 8.81 2.14 11.16
N ALA A 43 8.46 2.02 12.44
CA ALA A 43 8.86 2.97 13.48
C ALA A 43 10.18 2.60 14.19
N ASP A 44 10.57 1.32 14.13
CA ASP A 44 11.74 0.74 14.80
C ASP A 44 12.95 0.56 13.85
N GLU A 45 12.98 1.29 12.74
CA GLU A 45 14.14 1.31 11.83
C GLU A 45 15.25 2.25 12.35
N PRO A 46 16.53 1.84 12.27
CA PRO A 46 17.65 2.72 12.57
C PRO A 46 17.64 4.00 11.71
N ALA A 47 18.10 5.13 12.24
CA ALA A 47 18.06 6.40 11.51
C ALA A 47 19.01 6.43 10.29
N ASP A 48 19.99 5.53 10.25
CA ASP A 48 21.03 5.42 9.23
C ASP A 48 20.70 4.42 8.11
N VAL A 49 19.55 3.71 8.16
CA VAL A 49 19.18 2.84 7.04
C VAL A 49 18.90 3.67 5.78
N PRO A 50 19.49 3.28 4.62
CA PRO A 50 19.34 4.04 3.38
C PRO A 50 17.93 3.94 2.79
N LEU A 51 17.19 2.88 3.14
CA LEU A 51 15.83 2.63 2.69
C LEU A 51 14.89 2.57 3.90
N GLN A 52 13.74 3.22 3.77
CA GLN A 52 12.64 3.14 4.74
C GLN A 52 11.67 2.04 4.33
N THR A 53 11.12 1.30 5.30
CA THR A 53 10.01 0.39 5.06
C THR A 53 8.68 1.11 5.23
N TRP A 54 7.92 1.21 4.15
CA TRP A 54 6.56 1.73 4.17
C TRP A 54 5.57 0.57 4.06
N MET A 55 4.40 0.76 4.66
CA MET A 55 3.33 -0.23 4.67
C MET A 55 1.99 0.43 4.38
N GLU A 56 1.29 -0.12 3.39
CA GLU A 56 -0.11 0.14 3.14
C GLU A 56 -0.96 -0.94 3.81
N VAL A 57 -2.06 -0.55 4.44
CA VAL A 57 -3.01 -1.48 5.05
C VAL A 57 -4.39 -1.20 4.48
N TYR A 58 -5.03 -2.23 3.93
CA TYR A 58 -6.37 -2.15 3.35
C TYR A 58 -7.30 -3.10 4.12
N GLN A 59 -8.21 -2.53 4.89
CA GLN A 59 -9.18 -3.28 5.71
C GLN A 59 -10.54 -3.33 5.02
N GLY A 60 -11.32 -4.38 5.28
CA GLY A 60 -12.67 -4.54 4.73
C GLY A 60 -12.70 -5.11 3.32
N VAL A 61 -11.64 -5.82 2.91
CA VAL A 61 -11.57 -6.43 1.58
C VAL A 61 -12.42 -7.71 1.55
N GLU A 62 -13.57 -7.69 0.88
CA GLU A 62 -14.46 -8.86 0.78
C GLU A 62 -14.02 -9.86 -0.30
N ASP A 63 -13.48 -9.37 -1.42
CA ASP A 63 -12.95 -10.17 -2.51
C ASP A 63 -11.51 -9.75 -2.82
N VAL A 64 -10.55 -10.61 -2.43
CA VAL A 64 -9.11 -10.35 -2.62
C VAL A 64 -8.71 -10.34 -4.10
N ALA A 65 -9.34 -11.14 -4.95
CA ALA A 65 -9.00 -11.21 -6.36
C ALA A 65 -9.47 -9.93 -7.08
N GLN A 66 -10.71 -9.52 -6.83
CA GLN A 66 -11.24 -8.26 -7.33
C GLN A 66 -10.44 -7.06 -6.80
N PHE A 67 -10.09 -7.06 -5.51
CA PHE A 67 -9.26 -6.02 -4.93
C PHE A 67 -7.89 -5.92 -5.60
N ARG A 68 -7.21 -7.04 -5.88
CA ARG A 68 -5.91 -7.04 -6.58
C ARG A 68 -6.03 -6.43 -7.98
N GLN A 69 -7.11 -6.70 -8.71
CA GLN A 69 -7.36 -6.09 -10.02
C GLN A 69 -7.56 -4.58 -9.91
N ARG A 70 -8.40 -4.11 -8.98
CA ARG A 70 -8.62 -2.67 -8.73
C ARG A 70 -7.34 -1.96 -8.29
N MET A 71 -6.57 -2.60 -7.41
CA MET A 71 -5.27 -2.07 -6.98
C MET A 71 -4.32 -1.93 -8.17
N GLN A 72 -4.25 -2.92 -9.07
CA GLN A 72 -3.42 -2.82 -10.28
C GLN A 72 -3.86 -1.67 -11.17
N GLN A 73 -5.16 -1.54 -11.44
CA GLN A 73 -5.70 -0.43 -12.22
C GLN A 73 -5.41 0.93 -11.58
N ALA A 74 -5.52 1.04 -10.25
CA ALA A 74 -5.22 2.26 -9.54
C ALA A 74 -3.72 2.61 -9.62
N LEU A 75 -2.83 1.63 -9.55
CA LEU A 75 -1.40 1.86 -9.76
C LEU A 75 -1.13 2.40 -11.16
N ASP A 76 -1.69 1.76 -12.18
CA ASP A 76 -1.51 2.17 -13.58
C ASP A 76 -2.04 3.61 -13.84
N CYS A 77 -3.07 4.04 -13.09
CA CYS A 77 -3.66 5.37 -13.20
C CYS A 77 -2.91 6.46 -12.42
N TYR A 78 -2.43 6.17 -11.21
CA TYR A 78 -1.95 7.19 -10.27
C TYR A 78 -0.45 7.20 -10.06
N ILE A 79 0.24 6.11 -10.37
CA ILE A 79 1.63 5.88 -10.01
C ILE A 79 2.46 5.71 -11.29
N ASP A 80 3.55 6.47 -11.39
CA ASP A 80 4.58 6.19 -12.40
C ASP A 80 5.27 4.85 -12.05
N PRO A 81 5.25 3.84 -12.93
CA PRO A 81 5.91 2.56 -12.69
C PRO A 81 7.40 2.67 -12.35
N LEU A 82 8.09 3.71 -12.84
CA LEU A 82 9.51 3.96 -12.54
C LEU A 82 9.75 4.43 -11.11
N LEU A 83 8.74 4.99 -10.44
CA LEU A 83 8.81 5.46 -9.06
C LEU A 83 8.39 4.39 -8.04
N MET A 84 7.77 3.30 -8.49
CA MET A 84 7.23 2.27 -7.62
C MET A 84 8.25 1.15 -7.38
N PRO A 85 8.76 0.98 -6.14
CA PRO A 85 9.63 -0.15 -5.83
C PRO A 85 8.86 -1.48 -5.87
N PRO A 86 9.55 -2.63 -5.91
CA PRO A 86 8.93 -3.93 -5.73
C PRO A 86 8.13 -4.00 -4.42
N ARG A 87 6.91 -4.52 -4.52
CA ARG A 87 5.97 -4.60 -3.39
C ARG A 87 5.69 -6.05 -3.01
N HIS A 88 5.65 -6.30 -1.72
CA HIS A 88 5.19 -7.56 -1.15
C HIS A 88 3.75 -7.38 -0.68
N LEU A 89 2.90 -8.36 -0.94
CA LEU A 89 1.49 -8.32 -0.59
C LEU A 89 1.09 -9.59 0.15
N GLU A 90 0.46 -9.40 1.31
CA GLU A 90 -0.03 -10.45 2.18
C GLU A 90 -1.50 -10.20 2.54
N CYS A 91 -2.29 -11.27 2.66
CA CYS A 91 -3.71 -11.19 2.97
C CYS A 91 -4.02 -12.07 4.18
N PHE A 92 -4.73 -11.51 5.16
CA PHE A 92 -5.06 -12.19 6.40
C PHE A 92 -6.55 -12.10 6.69
N GLN A 93 -7.09 -13.15 7.30
CA GLN A 93 -8.45 -13.22 7.81
C GLN A 93 -8.41 -13.39 9.34
N PRO A 94 -9.47 -13.00 10.07
CA PRO A 94 -9.58 -13.29 11.49
C PRO A 94 -9.49 -14.81 11.76
N LEU A 95 -8.93 -15.17 12.91
CA LEU A 95 -9.08 -16.52 13.45
C LEU A 95 -10.49 -16.66 14.04
N GLU A 96 -11.08 -17.84 13.90
CA GLU A 96 -12.38 -18.19 14.49
C GLU A 96 -12.30 -18.32 16.02
#